data_AF-A0A2V9L702-F1
#
_entry.id   AF-A0A2V9L702-F1
#
_cell.length_a   1.000
_cell.length_b   1.000
_cell.length_c   1.000
_cell.angle_alpha   90.00
_cell.angle_beta   90.00
_cell.angle_gamma   90.00
#
_symmetry.space_group_name_H-M   'P 1'
#
loop_
_entity.id
_entity.type
_entity.pdbx_description
1 polymer ?
#
loop_
_entity_poly.entity_id
_entity_poly.type
_entity_poly.pdbx_seq_one_letter_code
_entity_poly.pdbx_strand_id
1 'polypeptide(L)'
;MLAGKVRLLSLSACALLLAVCLAPSLTAGQQTNSAPSAQTSTPTPPSQNPGGFVIRSQVNMVLVDVRVTDKSGRPITDLKREDFKISEDGAPQSITSFSLENIERLETAVDKSGPPPTIDLAKLPPNVPPEQV
;
A
#
# COMPACT_ATOMS: atom_id res chain seq x y z
N MET A 1 56.75 10.64 12.12
CA MET A 1 56.74 11.91 11.35
C MET A 1 56.68 11.57 9.86
N LEU A 2 55.51 11.70 9.21
CA LEU A 2 55.41 12.12 7.81
C LEU A 2 53.95 12.54 7.54
N ALA A 3 53.79 13.67 6.86
CA ALA A 3 52.61 14.51 6.88
C ALA A 3 51.90 14.58 5.50
N GLY A 4 50.61 14.94 5.54
CA GLY A 4 49.95 15.80 4.52
C GLY A 4 49.11 15.07 3.46
N LYS A 5 47.99 15.60 2.95
CA LYS A 5 47.28 16.89 3.11
C LYS A 5 45.81 16.70 2.64
N VAL A 6 44.87 17.35 3.32
CA VAL A 6 43.43 17.42 3.00
C VAL A 6 43.20 18.28 1.75
N ARG A 7 42.30 17.84 0.84
CA ARG A 7 41.91 18.60 -0.36
C ARG A 7 40.75 19.55 -0.08
N LEU A 8 40.89 20.72 -0.69
CA LEU A 8 40.27 22.01 -0.44
C LEU A 8 38.89 22.14 -1.11
N LEU A 9 37.98 22.85 -0.44
CA LEU A 9 36.65 23.24 -0.93
C LEU A 9 36.75 24.25 -2.10
N SER A 10 35.79 24.19 -3.03
CA SER A 10 35.57 25.21 -4.08
C SER A 10 34.11 25.68 -4.05
N LEU A 11 33.90 26.92 -3.60
CA LEU A 11 32.67 27.71 -3.73
C LEU A 11 32.82 28.66 -4.92
N SER A 12 31.87 28.69 -5.86
CA SER A 12 31.57 29.84 -6.75
C SER A 12 30.27 29.53 -7.53
N ALA A 13 29.11 30.04 -7.12
CA ALA A 13 28.51 31.33 -7.50
C ALA A 13 28.07 31.41 -8.98
N CYS A 14 26.77 31.30 -9.24
CA CYS A 14 26.11 32.11 -10.28
C CYS A 14 24.61 32.18 -10.02
N ALA A 15 24.14 33.37 -9.71
CA ALA A 15 22.76 33.71 -9.41
C ALA A 15 22.00 34.14 -10.68
N LEU A 16 20.67 34.10 -10.56
CA LEU A 16 19.70 34.99 -11.22
C LEU A 16 19.23 34.64 -12.64
N LEU A 17 17.94 34.34 -12.79
CA LEU A 17 17.06 34.94 -13.81
C LEU A 17 15.57 34.65 -13.51
N LEU A 18 14.91 35.65 -12.91
CA LEU A 18 13.46 35.83 -12.86
C LEU A 18 12.96 36.30 -14.24
N ALA A 19 11.81 35.79 -14.70
CA ALA A 19 10.90 36.56 -15.56
C ALA A 19 9.46 36.03 -15.43
N VAL A 20 8.62 36.88 -14.82
CA VAL A 20 7.18 36.75 -14.62
C VAL A 20 6.49 37.59 -15.69
N CYS A 21 5.49 37.04 -16.41
CA CYS A 21 4.56 37.82 -17.23
C CYS A 21 3.13 37.29 -17.04
N LEU A 22 2.27 38.14 -16.47
CA LEU A 22 0.87 37.90 -16.12
C LEU A 22 0.01 38.93 -16.86
N ALA A 23 -1.09 38.52 -17.51
CA ALA A 23 -2.17 39.42 -17.92
C ALA A 23 -3.52 38.68 -18.06
N PRO A 24 -4.62 39.19 -17.45
CA PRO A 24 -5.97 38.67 -17.62
C PRO A 24 -6.84 39.58 -18.52
N SER A 25 -7.85 39.02 -19.19
CA SER A 25 -8.94 39.80 -19.80
C SER A 25 -10.29 39.35 -19.24
N LEU A 26 -10.96 40.30 -18.59
CA LEU A 26 -12.32 40.20 -18.06
C LEU A 26 -13.34 40.40 -19.19
N THR A 27 -14.42 39.62 -19.18
CA THR A 27 -15.66 39.94 -19.92
C THR A 27 -16.85 39.93 -18.97
N ALA A 28 -17.47 41.11 -18.83
CA ALA A 28 -18.81 41.35 -18.29
C ALA A 28 -19.86 40.64 -19.17
N GLY A 29 -20.94 40.03 -18.68
CA GLY A 29 -21.84 40.51 -17.64
C GLY A 29 -23.10 41.10 -18.30
N GLN A 30 -24.04 40.26 -18.77
CA GLN A 30 -25.42 40.66 -19.03
C GLN A 30 -26.37 39.56 -18.57
N GLN A 31 -27.11 39.88 -17.50
CA GLN A 31 -28.16 39.06 -16.90
C GLN A 31 -29.49 39.78 -17.15
N THR A 32 -30.32 39.24 -18.04
CA THR A 32 -31.71 39.68 -18.19
C THR A 32 -32.63 38.76 -17.38
N ASN A 33 -33.42 39.42 -16.54
CA ASN A 33 -34.30 38.91 -15.51
C ASN A 33 -35.67 38.51 -16.10
N SER A 34 -36.15 37.30 -15.82
CA SER A 34 -37.53 36.87 -16.08
C SER A 34 -38.14 36.28 -14.81
N ALA A 35 -39.39 36.67 -14.52
CA ALA A 35 -40.13 36.45 -13.28
C ALA A 35 -40.51 34.97 -13.00
N PRO A 36 -40.80 34.59 -11.74
CA PRO A 36 -40.95 33.20 -11.33
C PRO A 36 -42.41 32.71 -11.47
N SER A 37 -42.60 31.65 -12.26
CA SER A 37 -43.82 30.84 -12.23
C SER A 37 -43.72 29.82 -11.09
N ALA A 38 -44.67 29.87 -10.16
CA ALA A 38 -44.77 28.91 -9.05
C ALA A 38 -45.10 27.51 -9.60
N GLN A 39 -44.12 26.61 -9.52
CA GLN A 39 -44.30 25.19 -9.82
C GLN A 39 -44.36 24.43 -8.50
N THR A 40 -45.52 23.83 -8.21
CA THR A 40 -45.71 22.85 -7.14
C THR A 40 -44.80 21.65 -7.40
N SER A 41 -43.74 21.51 -6.60
CA SER A 41 -42.84 20.36 -6.63
C SER A 41 -43.41 19.22 -5.78
N THR A 42 -43.92 18.19 -6.44
CA THR A 42 -44.07 16.85 -5.83
C THR A 42 -42.66 16.30 -5.58
N PRO A 43 -42.33 15.75 -4.39
CA PRO A 43 -41.00 15.22 -4.14
C PRO A 43 -40.80 13.96 -4.98
N THR A 44 -39.93 14.03 -5.98
CA THR A 44 -39.44 12.85 -6.69
C THR A 44 -38.50 12.09 -5.75
N PRO A 45 -38.67 10.78 -5.54
CA PRO A 45 -37.71 9.98 -4.78
C PRO A 45 -36.33 10.08 -5.47
N PRO A 46 -35.21 10.06 -4.70
CA PRO A 46 -33.88 10.18 -5.28
C PRO A 46 -33.67 9.03 -6.27
N SER A 47 -33.54 9.38 -7.55
CA SER A 47 -33.11 8.45 -8.58
C SER A 47 -31.74 7.89 -8.18
N GLN A 48 -31.70 6.59 -7.86
CA GLN A 48 -30.44 5.86 -7.73
C GLN A 48 -29.76 5.94 -9.10
N ASN A 49 -28.72 6.78 -9.21
CA ASN A 49 -27.94 6.92 -10.42
C ASN A 49 -27.35 5.54 -10.78
N PRO A 50 -27.75 4.89 -11.88
CA PRO A 50 -27.26 3.55 -12.23
C PRO A 50 -25.79 3.53 -12.66
N GLY A 51 -25.12 4.69 -12.69
CA GLY A 51 -23.78 4.89 -13.23
C GLY A 51 -22.74 5.35 -12.22
N GLY A 52 -22.80 4.88 -10.97
CA GLY A 52 -21.71 5.10 -10.02
C GLY A 52 -20.39 4.54 -10.58
N PHE A 53 -19.37 5.38 -10.72
CA PHE A 53 -18.04 4.95 -11.17
C PHE A 53 -17.40 4.05 -10.11
N VAL A 54 -17.23 2.77 -10.42
CA VAL A 54 -16.57 1.79 -9.54
C VAL A 54 -15.12 1.62 -9.98
N ILE A 55 -14.17 2.06 -9.15
CA ILE A 55 -12.75 1.75 -9.34
C ILE A 55 -12.50 0.35 -8.80
N ARG A 56 -11.95 -0.53 -9.65
CA ARG A 56 -11.45 -1.84 -9.27
C ARG A 56 -9.93 -1.86 -9.38
N SER A 57 -9.25 -2.45 -8.41
CA SER A 57 -7.82 -2.71 -8.45
C SER A 57 -7.58 -4.17 -8.12
N GLN A 58 -6.66 -4.79 -8.85
CA GLN A 58 -6.24 -6.17 -8.64
C GLN A 58 -4.75 -6.15 -8.34
N VAL A 59 -4.36 -6.76 -7.23
CA VAL A 59 -2.97 -6.83 -6.77
C VAL A 59 -2.59 -8.30 -6.61
N ASN A 60 -1.45 -8.69 -7.18
CA ASN A 60 -0.87 -10.01 -6.98
C ASN A 60 0.19 -9.89 -5.88
N MET A 61 0.00 -10.59 -4.77
CA MET A 61 0.97 -10.64 -3.67
C MET A 61 1.67 -11.99 -3.68
N VAL A 62 3.00 -11.96 -3.67
CA VAL A 62 3.85 -13.16 -3.65
C VAL A 62 4.56 -13.22 -2.31
N LEU A 63 4.42 -14.35 -1.59
CA LEU A 63 5.15 -14.63 -0.36
C LEU A 63 6.48 -15.31 -0.70
N VAL A 64 7.57 -14.86 -0.06
CA VAL A 64 8.91 -15.43 -0.24
C VAL A 64 9.48 -15.79 1.13
N ASP A 65 9.69 -17.09 1.35
CA ASP A 65 10.27 -17.60 2.60
C ASP A 65 11.80 -17.61 2.52
N VAL A 66 12.45 -17.10 3.56
CA VAL A 66 13.91 -17.02 3.65
C VAL A 66 14.39 -17.54 5.00
N ARG A 67 15.43 -18.39 4.97
CA ARG A 67 16.14 -18.86 6.16
C ARG A 67 17.58 -18.37 6.12
N VAL A 68 18.00 -17.67 7.16
CA VAL A 68 19.38 -17.18 7.30
C VAL A 68 20.00 -17.75 8.57
N THR A 69 21.17 -18.38 8.42
CA THR A 69 21.90 -19.02 9.52
C THR A 69 23.38 -18.63 9.50
N ASP A 70 24.02 -18.66 10.67
CA ASP A 70 25.47 -18.56 10.78
C ASP A 70 26.20 -19.83 10.31
N LYS A 71 27.53 -19.83 10.37
CA LYS A 71 28.36 -20.98 9.96
C LYS A 71 28.14 -22.24 10.80
N SER A 72 27.59 -22.09 12.00
CA SER A 72 27.27 -23.18 12.92
C SER A 72 25.81 -23.65 12.77
N GLY A 73 25.05 -23.08 11.82
CA GLY A 73 23.65 -23.41 11.58
C GLY A 73 22.66 -22.71 12.49
N ARG A 74 23.10 -21.76 13.33
CA ARG A 74 22.19 -21.02 14.24
C ARG A 74 21.44 -19.93 13.48
N PRO A 75 20.12 -19.76 13.69
CA PRO A 75 19.36 -18.69 13.05
C PRO A 75 19.91 -17.30 13.40
N ILE A 76 20.00 -16.43 12.39
CA ILE A 76 20.27 -15.00 12.60
C ILE A 76 18.93 -14.28 12.70
N THR A 77 18.67 -13.62 13.83
CA THR A 77 17.33 -13.12 14.21
C THR A 77 17.21 -11.60 14.22
N ASP A 78 18.27 -10.86 13.92
CA ASP A 78 18.34 -9.41 13.98
C ASP A 78 18.38 -8.73 12.60
N LEU A 79 18.21 -9.50 11.52
CA LEU A 79 18.10 -8.97 10.16
C LEU A 79 16.84 -8.12 10.00
N LYS A 80 17.00 -7.05 9.23
CA LYS A 80 15.95 -6.08 8.95
C LYS A 80 15.56 -6.13 7.48
N ARG A 81 14.41 -5.55 7.15
CA ARG A 81 13.93 -5.47 5.76
C ARG A 81 14.99 -4.88 4.83
N GLU A 82 15.74 -3.89 5.30
CA GLU A 82 16.74 -3.16 4.51
C GLU A 82 17.97 -4.01 4.15
N ASP A 83 18.16 -5.14 4.81
CA ASP A 83 19.24 -6.10 4.52
C ASP A 83 18.91 -7.00 3.32
N PHE A 84 17.68 -6.91 2.77
CA PHE A 84 17.21 -7.70 1.65
C PHE A 84 16.95 -6.85 0.40
N LYS A 85 17.24 -7.44 -0.76
CA LYS A 85 16.86 -6.91 -2.07
C LYS A 85 16.20 -8.03 -2.86
N ILE A 86 15.01 -7.76 -3.41
CA ILE A 86 14.30 -8.70 -4.27
C ILE A 86 14.36 -8.17 -5.69
N SER A 87 14.60 -9.05 -6.65
CA SER A 87 14.53 -8.73 -8.07
C SER A 87 13.86 -9.87 -8.83
N GLU A 88 13.10 -9.54 -9.85
CA GLU A 88 12.47 -10.46 -10.79
C GLU A 88 12.93 -10.08 -12.19
N ASP A 89 13.54 -11.02 -12.92
CA ASP A 89 14.12 -10.79 -14.24
C ASP A 89 15.08 -9.59 -14.31
N GLY A 90 15.80 -9.33 -13.21
CA GLY A 90 16.70 -8.19 -13.08
C GLY A 90 16.04 -6.85 -12.72
N ALA A 91 14.70 -6.79 -12.65
CA ALA A 91 13.97 -5.62 -12.18
C ALA A 91 13.80 -5.67 -10.64
N PRO A 92 14.17 -4.61 -9.90
CA PRO A 92 13.97 -4.56 -8.45
C PRO A 92 12.49 -4.60 -8.05
N GLN A 93 12.17 -5.37 -7.01
CA GLN A 93 10.84 -5.49 -6.44
C GLN A 93 10.79 -4.89 -5.04
N SER A 94 9.69 -4.21 -4.72
CA SER A 94 9.50 -3.58 -3.41
C SER A 94 8.99 -4.60 -2.38
N ILE A 95 9.60 -4.60 -1.19
CA ILE A 95 9.14 -5.43 -0.06
C ILE A 95 8.03 -4.68 0.67
N THR A 96 6.78 -5.10 0.48
CA THR A 96 5.60 -4.47 1.08
C THR A 96 5.31 -4.95 2.50
N SER A 97 5.69 -6.19 2.84
CA SER A 97 5.57 -6.77 4.19
C SER A 97 6.83 -7.52 4.55
N PHE A 98 7.19 -7.51 5.83
CA PHE A 98 8.35 -8.24 6.37
C PHE A 98 8.02 -8.69 7.79
N SER A 99 8.11 -9.99 8.06
CA SER A 99 7.97 -10.58 9.38
C SER A 99 9.10 -11.58 9.63
N LEU A 100 9.49 -11.71 10.90
CA LEU A 100 10.40 -12.76 11.35
C LEU A 100 9.56 -13.87 11.98
N GLU A 101 9.53 -15.03 11.34
CA GLU A 101 8.89 -16.22 11.88
C GLU A 101 9.89 -17.03 12.71
N ASN A 102 9.73 -16.98 14.04
CA ASN A 102 10.59 -17.73 14.97
C ASN A 102 10.02 -19.14 15.22
N ILE A 103 10.44 -20.09 14.38
CA ILE A 103 9.96 -21.47 14.40
C ILE A 103 10.17 -22.16 15.77
N GLU A 104 11.33 -21.95 16.41
CA GLU A 104 11.60 -22.54 17.74
C GLU A 104 10.60 -22.04 18.81
N ARG A 105 10.24 -20.76 18.73
CA ARG A 105 9.21 -20.19 19.61
C ARG A 105 7.82 -20.74 19.30
N LEU A 106 7.52 -21.03 18.03
CA LEU A 106 6.24 -21.62 17.64
C LEU A 106 6.11 -23.05 18.14
N GLU A 107 7.16 -23.86 18.02
CA GLU A 107 7.19 -25.24 18.55
C GLU A 107 6.98 -25.25 20.06
N THR A 108 7.72 -24.43 20.80
CA THR A 108 7.56 -24.32 22.27
C THR A 108 6.24 -23.70 22.72
N ALA A 109 5.54 -22.96 21.86
CA ALA A 109 4.20 -22.45 22.13
C ALA A 109 3.12 -23.50 21.89
N VAL A 110 3.27 -24.35 20.87
CA VAL A 110 2.38 -25.48 20.59
C VAL A 110 2.35 -26.44 21.79
N ASP A 111 3.52 -26.76 22.33
CA ASP A 111 3.66 -27.62 23.52
C ASP A 111 2.91 -27.07 24.76
N LYS A 112 2.72 -25.75 24.82
CA LYS A 112 2.02 -25.07 25.92
C LYS A 112 0.54 -24.82 25.66
N SER A 113 0.06 -24.97 24.41
CA SER A 113 -1.31 -24.60 24.02
C SER A 113 -2.36 -25.71 24.23
N GLY A 114 -1.95 -26.87 24.74
CA GLY A 114 -2.81 -28.05 24.85
C GLY A 114 -3.03 -28.75 23.49
N PRO A 115 -3.87 -29.79 23.43
CA PRO A 115 -4.13 -30.51 22.19
C PRO A 115 -4.76 -29.58 21.15
N PRO A 116 -4.40 -29.69 19.86
CA PRO A 116 -5.07 -28.94 18.81
C PRO A 116 -6.59 -29.20 18.86
N PRO A 117 -7.43 -28.19 18.59
CA PRO A 117 -8.87 -28.37 18.59
C PRO A 117 -9.23 -29.48 17.59
N THR A 118 -9.90 -30.52 18.08
CA THR A 118 -10.37 -31.61 17.23
C THR A 118 -11.66 -31.16 16.55
N ILE A 119 -11.63 -30.97 15.23
CA ILE A 119 -12.84 -30.79 14.44
C ILE A 119 -13.54 -32.14 14.35
N ASP A 120 -14.70 -32.25 14.98
CA ASP A 120 -15.56 -33.41 14.89
C ASP A 120 -16.24 -33.41 13.51
N LEU A 121 -15.67 -34.15 12.55
CA LEU A 121 -16.20 -34.25 11.18
C LEU A 121 -17.64 -34.76 11.15
N ALA A 122 -18.08 -35.52 12.16
CA ALA A 122 -19.46 -36.00 12.26
C ALA A 122 -20.46 -34.90 12.68
N LYS A 123 -19.97 -33.75 13.15
CA LYS A 123 -20.78 -32.58 13.53
C LYS A 123 -20.69 -31.43 12.51
N LEU A 124 -20.03 -31.64 11.37
CA LEU A 124 -20.03 -30.63 10.32
C LEU A 124 -21.46 -30.49 9.75
N PRO A 125 -21.91 -29.25 9.47
CA PRO A 125 -23.16 -29.07 8.75
C PRO A 125 -23.08 -29.79 7.39
N PRO A 126 -24.20 -30.34 6.89
CA PRO A 126 -24.23 -30.96 5.57
C PRO A 126 -23.73 -29.95 4.53
N ASN A 127 -22.93 -30.42 3.58
CA ASN A 127 -22.47 -29.63 2.45
C ASN A 127 -23.69 -28.98 1.77
N VAL A 128 -23.81 -27.66 1.86
CA VAL A 128 -24.89 -26.92 1.19
C VAL A 128 -24.60 -26.96 -0.31
N PRO A 129 -25.46 -27.56 -1.15
CA PRO A 129 -25.26 -27.56 -2.59
C PRO A 129 -25.13 -26.12 -3.11
N PRO A 130 -24.31 -25.87 -4.15
CA PRO A 130 -24.10 -24.53 -4.70
C PRO A 130 -25.39 -23.82 -5.14
N GLU A 131 -26.48 -24.56 -5.34
CA GLU A 131 -27.79 -24.03 -5.75
C GLU A 131 -28.58 -23.35 -4.62
N GLN A 132 -28.12 -23.45 -3.36
CA GLN A 132 -28.77 -22.86 -2.19
C GLN A 132 -28.03 -21.65 -1.60
N VAL A 133 -27.02 -21.11 -2.32
CA VAL A 133 -26.26 -19.89 -1.97
C VAL A 133 -26.61 -18.74 -2.91
#